data_AF-A0A954BY61-F1
#
_entry.id   AF-A0A954BY61-F1
#
_cell.length_a   1.000
_cell.length_b   1.000
_cell.length_c   1.000
_cell.angle_alpha   90.00
_cell.angle_beta   90.00
_cell.angle_gamma   90.00
#
_symmetry.space_group_name_H-M   'P 1'
#
loop_
_entity.id
_entity.type
_entity.pdbx_description
1 polymer ?
#
loop_
_entity_poly.entity_id
_entity_poly.type
_entity_poly.pdbx_seq_one_letter_code
_entity_poly.pdbx_strand_id
1 'polypeptide(L)'
;LVLLRLAWRVGHRPPPLPAAMPDWQKAAAHGIHHLFYLLMVAIPLTGWLMSSAKGFQTVYFGILPLPDLLAKDKELGELLQTVHKVLNISLAALVVAHIGAALKHHLRDRDEVLSGMLPFLKRRS
;
A
#
# COMPACT_ATOMS: atom_id res chain seq x y z
N LEU A 1 -5.70 -9.82 -2.17
CA LEU A 1 -5.60 -9.22 -0.82
C LEU A 1 -6.00 -7.74 -0.80
N VAL A 2 -5.38 -6.87 -1.60
CA VAL A 2 -5.67 -5.41 -1.60
C VAL A 2 -7.13 -5.10 -1.92
N LEU A 3 -7.67 -5.69 -2.98
CA LEU A 3 -9.07 -5.53 -3.38
C LEU A 3 -10.04 -6.00 -2.28
N LEU A 4 -9.74 -7.16 -1.67
CA LEU A 4 -10.51 -7.71 -0.56
C LEU A 4 -10.48 -6.79 0.67
N ARG A 5 -9.31 -6.20 0.95
CA ARG A 5 -9.12 -5.23 2.04
C ARG A 5 -9.83 -3.90 1.76
N LEU A 6 -9.86 -3.45 0.50
CA LEU A 6 -10.63 -2.27 0.07
C LEU A 6 -12.13 -2.51 0.24
N ALA A 7 -12.64 -3.65 -0.24
CA ALA A 7 -14.04 -4.05 -0.08
C ALA A 7 -14.43 -4.14 1.41
N TRP A 8 -13.57 -4.73 2.24
CA TRP A 8 -13.79 -4.78 3.69
C TRP A 8 -13.86 -3.39 4.31
N ARG A 9 -12.99 -2.46 3.92
CA ARG A 9 -12.96 -1.09 4.46
C ARG A 9 -14.18 -0.27 4.05
N VAL A 10 -14.76 -0.54 2.88
CA VAL A 10 -16.05 0.07 2.49
C VAL A 10 -17.16 -0.41 3.43
N GLY A 11 -17.17 -1.69 3.81
CA GLY A 11 -18.15 -2.26 4.74
C GLY A 11 -17.87 -2.02 6.23
N HIS A 12 -16.62 -1.78 6.62
CA HIS A 12 -16.19 -1.66 8.02
C HIS A 12 -15.41 -0.37 8.22
N ARG A 13 -16.08 0.63 8.80
CA ARG A 13 -15.44 1.91 9.15
C ARG A 13 -14.35 1.67 10.18
N PRO A 14 -13.10 2.15 9.92
CA PRO A 14 -12.06 2.08 10.92
C PRO A 14 -12.50 2.84 12.18
N PRO A 15 -12.08 2.36 13.37
CA PRO A 15 -12.42 3.04 14.62
C PRO A 15 -11.90 4.49 14.59
N PRO A 16 -12.63 5.42 15.24
CA PRO A 16 -12.27 6.82 15.22
C PRO A 16 -10.86 7.03 15.80
N LEU A 17 -10.09 7.93 15.17
CA LEU A 17 -8.80 8.40 15.67
C LEU A 17 -9.00 9.13 17.01
N PRO A 18 -7.99 9.15 17.90
CA PRO A 18 -8.09 9.83 19.19
C PRO A 18 -8.54 11.29 19.04
N ALA A 19 -9.50 11.74 19.86
CA ALA A 19 -10.05 13.08 19.78
C ALA A 19 -8.98 14.17 20.02
N ALA A 20 -7.97 13.86 20.84
CA ALA A 20 -6.84 14.74 21.17
C ALA A 20 -5.81 14.88 20.03
N MET A 21 -5.92 14.08 18.96
CA MET A 21 -4.97 14.15 17.84
C MET A 21 -5.17 15.47 17.05
N PRO A 22 -4.11 16.24 16.77
CA PRO A 22 -4.18 17.42 15.92
C PRO A 22 -4.73 17.10 14.52
N ASP A 23 -5.52 17.99 13.93
CA ASP A 23 -6.20 17.72 12.65
C ASP A 23 -5.21 17.51 11.49
N TRP A 24 -4.03 18.13 11.53
CA TRP A 24 -2.98 17.88 10.55
C TRP A 24 -2.43 16.44 10.63
N GLN A 25 -2.39 15.83 11.83
CA GLN A 25 -1.98 14.44 12.00
C GLN A 25 -3.05 13.48 11.48
N LYS A 26 -4.34 13.79 11.70
CA LYS A 26 -5.45 13.02 11.14
C LYS A 26 -5.43 13.04 9.61
N ALA A 27 -5.24 14.23 9.02
CA ALA A 27 -5.13 14.40 7.57
C ALA A 27 -3.93 13.62 7.01
N ALA A 28 -2.76 13.72 7.66
CA ALA A 28 -1.57 12.95 7.27
C ALA A 28 -1.80 11.43 7.36
N ALA A 29 -2.46 10.95 8.43
CA ALA A 29 -2.78 9.54 8.60
C ALA A 29 -3.69 9.02 7.47
N HIS A 30 -4.72 9.78 7.10
CA HIS A 30 -5.58 9.44 5.96
C HIS A 30 -4.81 9.47 4.63
N GLY A 31 -4.00 10.52 4.40
CA GLY A 31 -3.19 10.67 3.19
C GLY A 31 -2.24 9.49 2.98
N ILE A 32 -1.51 9.09 4.04
CA ILE A 32 -0.61 7.92 3.99
C ILE A 32 -1.38 6.64 3.66
N HIS A 33 -2.56 6.43 4.24
CA HIS A 33 -3.37 5.25 3.91
C HIS A 33 -3.82 5.26 2.44
N HIS A 34 -4.30 6.38 1.92
CA HIS A 34 -4.67 6.49 0.50
C HIS A 34 -3.47 6.23 -0.42
N LEU A 35 -2.30 6.76 -0.05
CA LEU A 35 -1.07 6.54 -0.80
C LEU A 35 -0.65 5.06 -0.77
N PHE A 36 -0.79 4.36 0.35
CA PHE A 36 -0.58 2.90 0.39
C PHE A 36 -1.51 2.17 -0.57
N TYR A 37 -2.81 2.47 -0.58
CA TYR A 37 -3.74 1.82 -1.51
C TYR A 37 -3.37 2.08 -2.97
N LEU A 38 -3.00 3.31 -3.29
CA LEU A 38 -2.56 3.68 -4.64
C LEU A 38 -1.32 2.87 -5.05
N LEU A 39 -0.28 2.85 -4.22
CA LEU A 39 0.97 2.13 -4.49
C LEU A 39 0.76 0.62 -4.59
N MET A 40 -0.07 0.05 -3.72
CA MET A 40 -0.41 -1.37 -3.72
C MET A 40 -1.13 -1.83 -5.00
N VAL A 41 -1.79 -0.92 -5.72
CA VAL A 41 -2.41 -1.19 -7.03
C VAL A 41 -1.47 -0.84 -8.18
N ALA A 42 -0.77 0.30 -8.10
CA ALA A 42 0.13 0.76 -9.15
C ALA A 42 1.34 -0.17 -9.37
N ILE A 43 1.93 -0.71 -8.29
CA ILE A 43 3.08 -1.62 -8.37
C ILE A 43 2.75 -2.90 -9.17
N PRO A 44 1.72 -3.70 -8.83
CA PRO A 44 1.42 -4.90 -9.61
C PRO A 44 0.99 -4.58 -11.05
N LEU A 45 0.27 -3.48 -11.29
CA LEU A 45 -0.10 -3.06 -12.65
C LEU A 45 1.13 -2.73 -13.48
N THR A 46 2.05 -1.91 -12.95
CA THR A 46 3.30 -1.58 -13.66
C THR A 46 4.19 -2.81 -13.86
N GLY A 47 4.19 -3.77 -12.94
CA GLY A 47 4.89 -5.04 -13.10
C GLY A 47 4.31 -5.90 -14.23
N TRP A 48 2.98 -5.99 -14.34
CA TRP A 48 2.32 -6.71 -15.43
C TRP A 48 2.58 -6.04 -16.78
N LEU A 49 2.42 -4.71 -16.88
CA LEU A 49 2.73 -3.96 -18.09
C LEU A 49 4.20 -4.13 -18.50
N MET A 50 5.13 -4.11 -17.54
CA MET A 50 6.55 -4.34 -17.79
C MET A 50 6.81 -5.74 -18.37
N SER A 51 6.20 -6.78 -17.80
CA SER A 51 6.33 -8.16 -18.30
C SER A 51 5.81 -8.29 -19.72
N SER A 52 4.64 -7.71 -20.03
CA SER A 52 4.07 -7.72 -21.38
C SER A 52 4.95 -6.97 -22.39
N ALA A 53 5.45 -5.77 -22.05
CA ALA A 53 6.34 -5.00 -22.92
C ALA A 53 7.67 -5.73 -23.20
N LYS A 54 8.18 -6.50 -22.23
CA LYS A 54 9.39 -7.32 -22.40
C LYS A 54 9.11 -8.68 -23.06
N GLY A 55 7.85 -9.00 -23.35
CA GLY A 55 7.45 -10.26 -23.97
C GLY A 55 7.55 -11.48 -23.05
N PHE A 56 7.50 -11.28 -21.75
CA PHE A 56 7.44 -12.36 -20.76
C PHE A 56 5.98 -12.70 -20.45
N GLN A 57 5.61 -13.97 -20.69
CA GLN A 57 4.28 -14.46 -20.34
C GLN A 57 4.08 -14.37 -18.81
N THR A 58 3.12 -13.56 -18.39
CA THR A 58 2.75 -13.49 -16.96
C THR A 58 1.81 -14.64 -16.64
N VAL A 59 2.23 -15.57 -15.78
CA VAL A 59 1.40 -16.71 -15.37
C VAL A 59 0.96 -16.53 -13.93
N TYR A 60 -0.34 -16.30 -13.73
CA TYR A 60 -0.94 -16.12 -12.42
C TYR A 60 -0.87 -17.43 -11.63
N PHE A 61 -0.13 -17.40 -10.52
CA PHE A 61 0.19 -18.55 -9.67
C PHE A 61 0.76 -19.77 -10.41
N GLY A 62 1.37 -19.57 -11.58
CA GLY A 62 1.88 -20.67 -12.41
C GLY A 62 0.81 -21.52 -13.10
N ILE A 63 -0.48 -21.18 -12.97
CA ILE A 63 -1.60 -21.96 -13.49
C ILE A 63 -2.31 -21.27 -14.65
N LEU A 64 -2.54 -19.95 -14.54
CA LEU A 64 -3.33 -19.21 -15.52
C LEU A 64 -2.45 -18.20 -16.28
N PRO A 65 -2.15 -18.42 -17.57
CA PRO A 65 -1.48 -17.41 -18.38
C PRO A 65 -2.39 -16.20 -18.56
N LEU A 66 -1.92 -15.04 -18.12
CA LEU A 66 -2.61 -13.78 -18.34
C LEU A 66 -2.30 -13.26 -19.75
N PRO A 67 -3.26 -12.60 -20.42
CA PRO A 67 -3.00 -12.00 -21.71
C PRO A 67 -1.97 -10.87 -21.58
N ASP A 68 -1.20 -10.67 -22.64
CA ASP A 68 -0.33 -9.50 -22.73
C ASP A 68 -1.16 -8.25 -22.98
N LEU A 69 -0.93 -7.23 -22.15
CA LEU A 69 -1.65 -5.95 -22.24
C LEU A 69 -1.00 -4.97 -23.21
N LEU A 70 0.27 -5.18 -23.53
CA LEU A 70 1.08 -4.32 -24.38
C LEU A 70 1.82 -5.18 -25.40
N ALA A 71 2.04 -4.61 -26.59
CA ALA A 71 2.96 -5.17 -27.56
C ALA A 71 4.40 -5.13 -27.03
N LYS A 72 5.25 -5.99 -27.58
CA LYS A 72 6.67 -6.03 -27.22
C LYS A 72 7.35 -4.73 -27.64
N ASP A 73 7.93 -4.04 -26.67
CA ASP A 73 8.64 -2.78 -26.86
C ASP A 73 9.72 -2.68 -25.77
N LYS A 74 10.98 -2.66 -26.21
CA LYS A 74 12.13 -2.65 -25.31
C LYS A 74 12.24 -1.34 -24.54
N GLU A 75 12.03 -0.21 -25.20
CA GLU A 75 12.15 1.12 -24.61
C GLU A 75 11.06 1.31 -23.54
N LEU A 76 9.82 0.94 -23.89
CA LEU A 76 8.71 0.96 -22.94
C LEU A 76 8.94 0.00 -21.77
N GLY A 77 9.51 -1.18 -22.02
CA GLY A 77 9.88 -2.14 -20.98
C GLY A 77 10.94 -1.61 -19.99
N GLU A 78 11.94 -0.85 -20.47
CA GLU A 78 12.96 -0.21 -19.63
C GLU A 78 12.38 0.96 -18.81
N LEU A 79 11.51 1.77 -19.42
CA LEU A 79 10.77 2.83 -18.73
C LEU A 79 9.91 2.24 -17.61
N LEU A 80 9.09 1.21 -17.91
CA LEU A 80 8.22 0.57 -16.94
C LEU A 80 9.01 -0.10 -15.81
N GLN A 81 10.19 -0.65 -16.09
CA GLN A 81 11.09 -1.16 -15.05
C GLN A 81 11.57 -0.06 -14.11
N THR A 82 11.92 1.10 -14.63
CA THR A 82 12.34 2.26 -13.84
C THR A 82 11.19 2.75 -12.96
N VAL A 83 10.00 2.93 -13.55
CA VAL A 83 8.79 3.31 -12.83
C VAL A 83 8.47 2.31 -11.72
N HIS A 84 8.46 1.01 -12.03
CA HIS A 84 8.18 -0.04 -11.06
C HIS A 84 9.19 -0.05 -9.90
N LYS A 85 10.49 0.17 -10.19
CA LYS A 85 11.53 0.27 -9.17
C LYS A 85 11.32 1.49 -8.26
N VAL A 86 11.03 2.66 -8.83
CA VAL A 86 10.75 3.88 -8.07
C VAL A 86 9.54 3.67 -7.17
N LEU A 87 8.44 3.11 -7.68
CA LEU A 87 7.24 2.83 -6.89
C LEU A 87 7.52 1.89 -5.71
N ASN A 88 8.33 0.84 -5.91
CA ASN A 88 8.73 -0.08 -4.84
C ASN A 88 9.58 0.61 -3.76
N ILE A 89 10.54 1.46 -4.15
CA ILE A 89 11.35 2.23 -3.20
C ILE A 89 10.49 3.23 -2.42
N SER A 90 9.57 3.93 -3.11
CA SER A 90 8.62 4.85 -2.47
C SER A 90 7.72 4.13 -1.47
N LEU A 91 7.21 2.94 -1.81
CA LEU A 91 6.42 2.12 -0.89
C LEU A 91 7.24 1.72 0.33
N ALA A 92 8.47 1.24 0.15
CA ALA A 92 9.35 0.85 1.24
C ALA A 92 9.62 2.02 2.20
N ALA A 93 9.95 3.20 1.65
CA ALA A 93 10.16 4.41 2.45
C ALA A 93 8.88 4.81 3.22
N LEU A 94 7.72 4.72 2.58
CA LEU A 94 6.43 5.04 3.21
C LEU A 94 6.09 4.05 4.35
N VAL A 95 6.38 2.76 4.17
CA VAL A 95 6.23 1.74 5.23
C VAL A 95 7.11 2.07 6.42
N VAL A 96 8.40 2.38 6.20
CA VAL A 96 9.32 2.75 7.28
C VAL A 96 8.83 4.00 8.02
N ALA A 97 8.43 5.04 7.28
CA ALA A 97 7.90 6.26 7.87
C ALA A 97 6.61 6.01 8.67
N HIS A 98 5.72 5.15 8.16
CA HIS A 98 4.47 4.79 8.82
C HIS A 98 4.70 4.03 10.12
N ILE A 99 5.60 3.04 10.12
CA ILE A 99 5.99 2.30 11.32
C ILE A 99 6.63 3.24 12.33
N GLY A 100 7.54 4.12 11.89
CA GLY A 100 8.18 5.12 12.75
C GLY A 100 7.17 6.07 13.41
N ALA A 101 6.17 6.53 12.66
CA ALA A 101 5.10 7.36 13.20
C ALA A 101 4.25 6.60 14.23
N ALA A 102 3.83 5.37 13.91
CA ALA A 102 3.07 4.53 14.85
C ALA A 102 3.85 4.27 16.14
N LEU A 103 5.16 3.99 16.05
CA LEU A 103 6.02 3.78 17.20
C LEU A 103 6.21 5.05 18.03
N LYS A 104 6.42 6.20 17.38
CA LYS A 104 6.51 7.51 18.06
C LYS A 104 5.25 7.78 18.88
N HIS A 105 4.07 7.61 18.28
CA HIS A 105 2.79 7.81 18.97
C HIS A 105 2.61 6.85 20.14
N HIS A 106 3.01 5.59 19.97
CA HIS A 106 2.90 4.59 21.03
C HIS A 106 3.85 4.87 22.21
N LEU A 107 5.12 5.21 21.94
CA LEU A 107 6.13 5.40 22.98
C LEU A 107 6.06 6.77 23.66
N ARG A 108 5.74 7.83 22.90
CA ARG A 108 5.77 9.22 23.39
C ARG A 108 4.40 9.77 23.75
N ASP A 109 3.41 9.50 22.92
CA ASP A 109 2.05 10.04 23.11
C ASP A 109 1.16 9.08 23.92
N ARG A 110 1.63 7.84 24.16
CA ARG A 110 0.87 6.74 24.81
C ARG A 110 -0.52 6.52 24.20
N ASP A 111 -0.67 6.88 22.93
CA ASP A 111 -1.94 6.78 22.22
C ASP A 111 -2.24 5.34 21.78
N GLU A 112 -3.53 5.00 21.74
CA GLU A 112 -4.03 3.66 21.36
C GLU A 112 -4.02 3.39 19.84
N VAL A 113 -3.26 4.15 19.06
CA VAL A 113 -3.18 3.99 17.59
C VAL A 113 -2.73 2.56 17.22
N LEU A 114 -1.81 1.98 18.01
CA LEU A 114 -1.36 0.60 17.83
C LEU A 114 -2.47 -0.43 18.11
N SER A 115 -3.31 -0.18 19.13
CA SER A 115 -4.45 -1.03 19.50
C SER A 115 -5.56 -1.01 18.44
N GLY A 116 -5.63 0.04 17.61
CA GLY A 116 -6.53 0.08 16.46
C GLY A 116 -6.08 -0.76 15.26
N MET A 117 -4.81 -1.20 15.23
CA MET A 117 -4.24 -1.98 14.12
C MET A 117 -4.05 -3.47 14.46
N LEU A 118 -4.00 -3.82 15.74
CA LEU A 118 -3.74 -5.18 16.20
C LEU A 118 -5.00 -5.75 16.87
N PRO A 119 -5.64 -6.80 16.30
CA PRO A 119 -6.88 -7.37 16.83
C PRO A 119 -6.73 -8.02 18.22
N PHE A 120 -5.49 -8.22 18.68
CA PHE A 120 -5.17 -8.90 19.94
C PHE A 120 -4.82 -7.93 21.08
N LEU A 121 -4.65 -6.63 20.79
CA LEU A 121 -4.34 -5.62 21.79
C LEU A 121 -5.64 -4.99 22.30
N LYS A 122 -6.00 -5.34 23.53
CA LYS A 122 -7.19 -4.82 24.22
C LYS A 122 -6.98 -3.33 24.50
N ARG A 123 -7.89 -2.49 23.97
CA ARG A 123 -7.97 -1.07 24.36
C ARG A 123 -8.12 -0.96 25.88
N ARG A 124 -7.25 -0.19 26.55
CA ARG A 124 -7.46 0.21 27.94
C ARG A 124 -8.36 1.44 27.90
N SER A 125 -9.66 1.21 28.14
CA SER A 125 -10.66 2.24 28.39
C SER A 125 -10.27 3.16 29.54
#